data_AF-A0A1S9N6T5-F1
#
_entry.id   AF-A0A1S9N6T5-F1
#
_cell.length_a   1.000
_cell.length_b   1.000
_cell.length_c   1.000
_cell.angle_alpha   90.00
_cell.angle_beta   90.00
_cell.angle_gamma   90.00
#
_symmetry.space_group_name_H-M   'P 1'
#
loop_
_entity.id
_entity.type
_entity.pdbx_description
1 polymer ?
#
loop_
_entity_poly.entity_id
_entity_poly.type
_entity_poly.pdbx_seq_one_letter_code
_entity_poly.pdbx_strand_id
1 'polypeptide(L)' 'MQLKRDNVNLYDQFLKYSYTELKELFDKAQTKEEQDFYMNMANLVLQREQRRVIKEIPV' A
#
# COMPACT_ATOMS: atom_id res chain seq x y z
N MET A 1 16.34 -21.83 -14.67
CA MET A 1 15.86 -20.44 -14.52
C MET A 1 16.36 -19.91 -13.18
N GLN A 2 17.34 -19.00 -13.19
CA GLN A 2 17.80 -18.35 -11.97
C GLN A 2 16.79 -17.27 -11.60
N LEU A 3 16.04 -17.49 -10.51
CA LEU A 3 15.30 -16.44 -9.81
C LEU A 3 16.35 -15.42 -9.35
N LYS A 4 16.50 -14.32 -10.10
CA LYS A 4 17.18 -13.13 -9.61
C LYS A 4 16.44 -12.74 -8.34
N ARG A 5 17.05 -12.98 -7.18
CA ARG A 5 16.61 -12.39 -5.93
C ARG A 5 16.97 -10.91 -6.01
N ASP A 6 16.22 -10.18 -6.82
CA ASP A 6 16.14 -8.75 -6.66
C ASP A 6 15.68 -8.58 -5.21
N ASN A 7 16.47 -7.89 -4.38
CA ASN A 7 16.10 -7.50 -3.02
C ASN A 7 14.95 -6.49 -3.11
N VAL A 8 13.82 -6.91 -3.68
CA VAL A 8 12.65 -6.08 -3.81
C VAL A 8 12.03 -6.08 -2.44
N ASN A 9 12.23 -4.98 -1.74
CA ASN A 9 11.52 -4.73 -0.50
C ASN A 9 10.03 -4.78 -0.83
N LEU A 10 9.31 -5.72 -0.20
CA LEU A 10 7.86 -5.85 -0.37
C LEU A 10 7.17 -4.50 -0.12
N TYR A 11 7.68 -3.73 0.85
CA TYR A 11 7.21 -2.38 1.12
C TYR A 11 7.29 -1.45 -0.10
N ASP A 12 8.40 -1.48 -0.85
CA ASP A 12 8.59 -0.62 -2.04
C ASP A 12 7.74 -1.09 -3.23
N GLN A 13 7.41 -2.38 -3.30
CA GLN A 13 6.42 -2.90 -4.25
C GLN A 13 5.02 -2.42 -3.89
N PHE A 14 4.63 -2.53 -2.62
CA PHE A 14 3.31 -2.15 -2.16
C PHE A 14 3.07 -0.63 -2.21
N LEU A 15 4.13 0.18 -2.05
CA LEU A 15 4.06 1.64 -2.21
C LEU A 15 3.74 2.10 -3.64
N LYS A 16 3.85 1.23 -4.65
CA LYS A 16 3.45 1.55 -6.03
C LYS A 16 1.95 1.40 -6.26
N TYR A 17 1.26 0.67 -5.39
CA TYR A 17 -0.19 0.49 -5.52
C TYR A 17 -0.91 1.75 -5.05
N SER A 18 -1.88 2.16 -5.87
CA SER A 18 -2.84 3.18 -5.52
C SER A 18 -3.82 2.67 -4.45
N TYR A 19 -4.46 3.61 -3.74
CA TYR A 19 -5.53 3.28 -2.81
C TYR A 19 -6.65 2.46 -3.48
N THR A 20 -6.99 2.79 -4.74
CA THR A 20 -8.02 2.09 -5.52
C THR A 20 -7.66 0.63 -5.75
N GLU A 21 -6.42 0.34 -6.12
CA GLU A 21 -5.95 -1.03 -6.34
C GLU A 21 -5.91 -1.83 -5.03
N LEU A 22 -5.47 -1.22 -3.93
CA LEU A 22 -5.50 -1.86 -2.60
C LEU A 22 -6.94 -2.15 -2.16
N LYS A 23 -7.88 -1.27 -2.49
CA LYS A 23 -9.31 -1.48 -2.21
C LYS A 23 -9.90 -2.60 -3.06
N GLU A 24 -9.52 -2.72 -4.32
CA GLU A 24 -9.93 -3.87 -5.15
C GLU A 24 -9.35 -5.20 -4.64
N LEU A 25 -8.11 -5.19 -4.15
CA LEU A 25 -7.50 -6.36 -3.52
C LEU A 25 -8.19 -6.73 -2.21
N PHE A 26 -8.56 -5.73 -1.41
CA PHE A 26 -9.41 -5.91 -0.23
C PHE A 26 -10.76 -6.54 -0.58
N ASP A 27 -11.43 -6.04 -1.62
CA ASP A 27 -12.75 -6.53 -2.05
C ASP A 27 -12.66 -7.98 -2.61
N LYS A 28 -11.48 -8.41 -3.10
CA LYS A 28 -11.21 -9.78 -3.60
C LYS A 28 -10.64 -10.73 -2.56
N ALA A 29 -10.20 -10.23 -1.40
CA ALA A 29 -9.57 -11.01 -0.36
C ALA A 29 -10.56 -12.03 0.24
N GLN A 30 -10.10 -13.27 0.43
CA GLN A 30 -10.95 -14.36 0.90
C GLN A 30 -10.93 -14.50 2.41
N THR A 31 -9.82 -14.09 3.04
CA THR A 31 -9.65 -14.19 4.48
C THR A 31 -9.65 -12.80 5.12
N LYS A 32 -10.02 -12.78 6.40
CA LYS A 32 -9.97 -11.55 7.20
C LYS A 32 -8.54 -11.04 7.37
N GLU A 33 -7.56 -11.94 7.44
CA GLU A 33 -6.15 -11.58 7.55
C GLU A 33 -5.64 -10.88 6.29
N GLU A 34 -6.07 -11.33 5.11
CA GLU A 34 -5.78 -10.65 3.84
C GLU A 34 -6.47 -9.28 3.77
N GLN A 35 -7.73 -9.21 4.18
CA GLN A 35 -8.47 -7.94 4.26
C GLN A 35 -7.77 -6.95 5.19
N ASP A 36 -7.41 -7.37 6.41
CA ASP A 36 -6.70 -6.55 7.38
C ASP A 36 -5.32 -6.11 6.85
N PHE A 37 -4.62 -6.98 6.11
CA PHE A 37 -3.36 -6.63 5.44
C PHE A 37 -3.55 -5.50 4.42
N TYR A 38 -4.50 -5.62 3.49
CA TYR A 38 -4.76 -4.60 2.47
C TYR A 38 -5.26 -3.28 3.08
N MET A 39 -6.08 -3.35 4.14
CA MET A 39 -6.55 -2.17 4.88
C MET A 39 -5.40 -1.42 5.55
N ASN A 40 -4.45 -2.13 6.15
CA ASN A 40 -3.26 -1.54 6.75
C ASN A 40 -2.37 -0.86 5.70
N MET A 41 -2.20 -1.49 4.53
CA MET A 41 -1.47 -0.90 3.41
C MET A 41 -2.16 0.37 2.89
N ALA A 42 -3.49 0.34 2.72
CA ALA A 42 -4.26 1.49 2.27
C ALA A 42 -4.13 2.67 3.25
N ASN A 43 -4.17 2.39 4.56
CA ASN A 43 -3.94 3.40 5.59
C ASN A 43 -2.55 4.03 5.53
N LEU A 44 -1.49 3.24 5.27
CA LEU A 44 -0.13 3.76 5.12
C LEU A 44 0.00 4.72 3.93
N VAL A 45 -0.59 4.36 2.79
CA VAL A 45 -0.61 5.21 1.58
C VAL A 45 -1.37 6.51 1.87
N LEU A 46 -2.54 6.43 2.51
CA LEU A 46 -3.33 7.61 2.89
C LEU A 46 -2.57 8.52 3.85
N GLN A 47 -1.92 7.98 4.89
CA GLN A 47 -1.13 8.78 5.82
C GLN A 47 0.06 9.46 5.14
N ARG A 48 0.66 8.82 4.14
CA ARG A 48 1.74 9.44 3.35
C ARG A 48 1.22 10.63 2.55
N GLU A 49 0.10 10.47 1.86
CA GLU A 49 -0.54 11.58 1.12
C GLU A 49 -1.02 12.69 2.05
N GLN A 50 -1.61 12.36 3.21
CA GLN A 50 -1.98 13.34 4.22
C GLN A 50 -0.77 14.15 4.71
N ARG A 51 0.35 13.48 5.02
CA ARG A 51 1.59 14.18 5.41
C ARG A 51 2.10 15.09 4.29
N ARG A 52 1.95 14.70 3.03
CA ARG A 52 2.31 15.53 1.89
C ARG A 52 1.43 16.76 1.81
N VAL A 53 0.11 16.59 1.84
CA VAL A 53 -0.86 17.70 1.79
C VAL A 53 -0.67 18.64 2.98
N ILE A 54 -0.52 18.14 4.21
CA ILE A 54 -0.30 18.96 5.41
C ILE A 54 1.02 19.73 5.32
N LYS A 55 2.09 19.14 4.76
CA LYS A 55 3.36 19.84 4.54
C LYS A 55 3.30 20.88 3.41
N GLU A 56 2.43 20.66 2.42
CA GLU A 56 2.24 21.58 1.29
C GLU A 56 1.28 22.73 1.64
N ILE A 57 0.47 22.62 2.70
CA ILE A 57 -0.35 23.72 3.23
C ILE A 57 0.49 24.52 4.24
N PRO A 58 0.94 25.75 3.92
CA PRO A 58 1.45 26.64 4.94
C PRO A 58 0.28 27.04 5.84
N VAL A 59 0.40 26.75 7.14
CA VAL A 59 -0.56 27.19 8.16
C VAL A 59 -0.41 28.68 8.39
#